data_AF-A0A356CHS4-F1
#
_entry.id   AF-A0A356CHS4-F1
#
_cell.length_a   1.000
_cell.length_b   1.000
_cell.length_c   1.000
_cell.angle_alpha   90.00
_cell.angle_beta   90.00
_cell.angle_gamma   90.00
#
_symmetry.space_group_name_H-M   'P 1'
#
loop_
_entity.id
_entity.type
_entity.pdbx_description
1 polymer ?
#
loop_
_entity_poly.entity_id
_entity_poly.type
_entity_poly.pdbx_seq_one_letter_code
_entity_poly.pdbx_strand_id
1 'polypeptide(L)'
;KLGLAILSGMSADDFSACVRRNDIASLVRLPGVGKKTAERLVIEMRDKLTEPQNAQDEGSRRSQTNIGILEEAESALIALGYRPQEASKMVSRVANDGLSGAEQLIRAALKNVVAR
;
A
#
# COMPACT_ATOMS: atom_id res chain seq x y z
N LYS A 1 24.80 9.16 -1.39
CA LYS A 1 24.95 10.60 -1.70
C LYS A 1 24.15 11.01 -2.94
N LEU A 2 24.27 10.28 -4.04
CA LEU A 2 23.56 10.57 -5.30
C LEU A 2 22.02 10.51 -5.16
N GLY A 3 21.47 9.51 -4.47
CA GLY A 3 20.02 9.43 -4.21
C GLY A 3 19.44 10.61 -3.41
N LEU A 4 20.19 11.14 -2.45
CA LEU A 4 19.77 12.32 -1.68
C LEU A 4 19.82 13.59 -2.53
N ALA A 5 20.82 13.70 -3.43
CA ALA A 5 20.91 14.80 -4.39
C ALA A 5 19.76 14.78 -5.42
N ILE A 6 19.33 13.59 -5.86
CA ILE A 6 18.16 13.43 -6.73
C ILE A 6 16.90 13.93 -6.00
N LEU A 7 16.64 13.41 -4.79
CA LEU A 7 15.44 13.77 -4.01
C LEU A 7 15.48 15.21 -3.46
N SER A 8 16.65 15.86 -3.47
CA SER A 8 16.79 17.30 -3.18
C SER A 8 16.50 18.17 -4.41
N GLY A 9 16.57 17.60 -5.63
CA GLY A 9 16.34 18.31 -6.90
C GLY A 9 14.97 18.04 -7.53
N MET A 10 14.32 16.93 -7.19
CA MET A 10 12.97 16.56 -7.66
C MET A 10 12.28 15.62 -6.67
N SER A 11 10.94 15.61 -6.67
CA SER A 11 10.17 14.68 -5.84
C SER A 11 10.33 13.22 -6.32
N ALA A 12 10.02 12.26 -5.45
CA ALA A 12 10.04 10.84 -5.83
C ALA A 12 9.01 10.52 -6.93
N ASP A 13 7.86 11.18 -6.93
CA ASP A 13 6.84 11.10 -7.97
C ASP A 13 7.33 11.64 -9.30
N ASP A 14 7.96 12.81 -9.30
CA ASP A 14 8.54 13.42 -10.50
C ASP A 14 9.66 12.56 -11.08
N PHE A 15 10.51 11.99 -10.21
CA PHE A 15 11.55 11.05 -10.61
C PHE A 15 10.93 9.80 -11.27
N SER A 16 9.91 9.22 -10.65
CA SER A 16 9.19 8.06 -11.17
C SER A 16 8.51 8.37 -12.51
N ALA A 17 7.94 9.56 -12.67
CA ALA A 17 7.38 10.03 -13.92
C ALA A 17 8.47 10.20 -15.01
N CYS A 18 9.63 10.77 -14.67
CA CYS A 18 10.77 10.89 -15.57
C CYS A 18 11.27 9.53 -16.05
N VAL A 19 11.42 8.57 -15.13
CA VAL A 19 11.83 7.18 -15.43
C VAL A 19 10.82 6.50 -16.36
N ARG A 20 9.52 6.62 -16.09
CA ARG A 20 8.45 6.05 -16.95
C ARG A 20 8.44 6.66 -18.36
N ARG A 21 8.75 7.95 -18.48
CA ARG A 21 8.78 8.68 -19.76
C ARG A 21 10.13 8.59 -20.49
N ASN A 22 11.11 7.87 -19.93
CA ASN A 22 12.50 7.85 -20.38
C ASN A 22 13.09 9.27 -20.56
N ASP A 23 12.75 10.20 -19.67
CA ASP A 23 13.24 11.58 -19.73
C ASP A 23 14.65 11.68 -19.15
N ILE A 24 15.63 11.24 -19.96
CA ILE A 24 17.05 11.27 -19.62
C ILE A 24 17.55 12.72 -19.46
N ALA A 25 16.98 13.68 -20.21
CA ALA A 25 17.41 15.07 -20.16
C ALA A 25 17.15 15.70 -18.79
N SER A 26 15.99 15.40 -18.20
CA SER A 26 15.65 15.85 -16.84
C SER A 26 16.54 15.22 -15.77
N LEU A 27 16.95 13.95 -15.95
CA LEU A 27 17.86 13.28 -15.02
C LEU A 27 19.29 13.79 -15.10
N VAL A 28 19.79 14.15 -16.28
CA VAL A 28 21.16 14.68 -16.49
C VAL A 28 21.34 16.08 -15.89
N ARG A 29 20.25 16.83 -15.70
CA ARG A 29 20.28 18.14 -15.03
C ARG A 29 20.58 18.05 -13.54
N LEU A 30 20.51 16.86 -12.94
CA LEU A 30 20.78 16.67 -11.53
C LEU A 30 22.28 16.70 -11.23
N PRO A 31 22.71 17.38 -10.16
CA PRO A 31 24.12 17.49 -9.82
C PRO A 31 24.71 16.10 -9.51
N GLY A 32 25.70 15.68 -10.31
CA GLY A 32 26.35 14.38 -10.18
C GLY A 32 25.74 13.25 -11.02
N VAL A 33 24.75 13.54 -11.87
CA VAL A 33 24.15 12.57 -12.81
C VAL A 33 24.59 12.90 -14.24
N GLY A 34 25.54 12.13 -14.78
CA GLY A 34 25.94 12.22 -16.18
C GLY A 34 25.02 11.42 -17.11
N LYS A 35 25.13 11.62 -18.43
CA LYS A 35 24.33 10.92 -19.47
C LYS A 35 24.32 9.39 -19.30
N LYS A 36 25.50 8.79 -19.14
CA LYS A 36 25.65 7.33 -18.96
C LYS A 36 25.01 6.84 -17.66
N THR A 37 25.09 7.64 -16.60
CA THR A 37 24.46 7.33 -15.30
C THR A 37 22.94 7.43 -15.41
N ALA A 38 22.41 8.48 -16.06
CA ALA A 38 20.98 8.67 -16.27
C ALA A 38 20.38 7.53 -17.11
N GLU A 39 21.02 7.15 -18.21
CA GLU A 39 20.58 6.01 -19.05
C GLU A 39 20.50 4.70 -18.25
N ARG A 40 21.55 4.40 -17.49
CA ARG A 40 21.59 3.22 -16.61
C ARG A 40 20.50 3.28 -15.53
N LEU A 41 20.30 4.45 -14.93
CA LEU A 41 19.31 4.66 -13.87
C LEU A 41 17.88 4.43 -14.39
N VAL A 42 17.55 4.91 -15.59
CA VAL A 42 16.23 4.71 -16.21
C VAL A 42 15.97 3.23 -16.43
N ILE A 43 16.93 2.46 -16.94
CA ILE A 43 16.76 1.01 -17.19
C ILE A 43 16.57 0.28 -15.85
N GLU A 44 17.48 0.46 -14.90
CA GLU A 44 17.41 -0.23 -13.60
C GLU A 44 16.16 0.14 -12.79
N MET A 45 15.71 1.40 -12.88
CA MET A 45 14.50 1.85 -12.18
C MET A 45 13.22 1.43 -12.92
N ARG A 46 13.19 1.40 -14.25
CA ARG A 46 12.01 0.89 -14.99
C ARG A 46 11.70 -0.55 -14.64
N ASP A 47 12.72 -1.39 -14.53
CA ASP A 47 12.53 -2.78 -14.12
C ASP A 47 11.95 -2.85 -12.69
N LYS A 48 12.51 -2.06 -11.75
CA LYS A 48 12.06 -2.02 -10.35
C LYS A 48 10.68 -1.37 -10.13
N LEU A 49 10.29 -0.40 -10.95
CA LEU A 49 8.96 0.23 -10.91
C LEU A 49 7.87 -0.66 -11.51
N THR A 50 8.24 -1.63 -12.35
CA THR A 50 7.30 -2.57 -12.97
C THR A 50 7.09 -3.79 -12.09
N GLU A 51 8.06 -4.15 -11.25
CA GLU A 51 7.81 -5.02 -10.11
C GLU A 51 6.81 -4.31 -9.20
N PRO A 52 5.70 -4.95 -8.79
CA PRO A 52 4.86 -4.44 -7.72
C PRO A 52 5.67 -4.51 -6.43
N GLN A 53 6.58 -3.55 -6.26
CA GLN A 53 7.07 -3.21 -4.95
C GLN A 53 5.82 -2.90 -4.14
N ASN A 54 5.59 -3.69 -3.10
CA ASN A 54 4.78 -3.35 -1.95
C ASN A 54 5.24 -1.99 -1.44
N ALA A 55 4.79 -0.94 -2.12
CA ALA A 55 5.06 0.43 -1.80
C ALA A 55 4.26 0.68 -0.54
N GLN A 56 4.99 0.64 0.58
CA GLN A 56 4.63 1.32 1.80
C GLN A 56 4.67 2.83 1.50
N ASP A 57 3.73 3.26 0.68
CA ASP A 57 3.44 4.63 0.32
C ASP A 57 2.09 4.96 0.98
N GLU A 58 1.87 6.21 1.35
CA GLU A 58 0.94 6.64 2.41
C GLU A 58 -0.55 6.27 2.21
N GLY A 59 -0.95 5.63 1.10
CA GLY A 59 -2.23 4.91 0.94
C GLY A 59 -2.27 3.51 1.60
N SER A 60 -1.11 2.96 1.95
CA SER A 60 -0.93 1.67 2.60
C SER A 60 -1.25 1.71 4.10
N ARG A 61 -1.16 2.87 4.77
CA ARG A 61 -1.65 2.97 6.16
C ARG A 61 -3.14 2.67 6.26
N ARG A 62 -3.97 3.21 5.36
CA ARG A 62 -5.41 2.94 5.40
C ARG A 62 -5.74 1.48 5.07
N SER A 63 -4.96 0.86 4.18
CA SER A 63 -5.15 -0.53 3.77
C SER A 63 -4.60 -1.53 4.80
N GLN A 64 -3.43 -1.27 5.40
CA GLN A 64 -2.85 -2.07 6.48
C GLN A 64 -3.63 -1.91 7.78
N THR A 65 -4.10 -0.71 8.10
CA THR A 65 -5.02 -0.50 9.22
C THR A 65 -6.34 -1.24 8.98
N ASN A 66 -6.89 -1.21 7.77
CA ASN A 66 -8.08 -2.01 7.45
C ASN A 66 -7.82 -3.53 7.54
N ILE A 67 -6.69 -4.03 7.02
CA ILE A 67 -6.33 -5.45 7.11
C ILE A 67 -6.17 -5.86 8.59
N GLY A 68 -5.44 -5.09 9.38
CA GLY A 68 -5.28 -5.34 10.82
C GLY A 68 -6.60 -5.28 11.58
N ILE A 69 -7.48 -4.34 11.25
CA ILE A 69 -8.82 -4.22 11.84
C ILE A 69 -9.71 -5.43 11.49
N LEU A 70 -9.60 -5.96 10.27
CA LEU A 70 -10.34 -7.16 9.83
C LEU A 70 -9.83 -8.41 10.54
N GLU A 71 -8.51 -8.58 10.65
CA GLU A 71 -7.88 -9.70 11.36
C GLU A 71 -8.17 -9.66 12.87
N GLU A 72 -8.21 -8.47 13.47
CA GLU A 72 -8.60 -8.27 14.87
C GLU A 72 -10.06 -8.66 15.09
N ALA A 73 -10.96 -8.24 14.20
CA ALA A 73 -12.37 -8.62 14.25
C ALA A 73 -12.57 -10.14 14.08
N GLU A 74 -11.82 -10.77 13.18
CA GLU A 74 -11.86 -12.23 12.99
C GLU A 74 -11.38 -12.96 14.23
N SER A 75 -10.25 -12.54 14.80
CA SER A 75 -9.67 -13.13 16.02
C SER A 75 -10.63 -13.00 17.21
N ALA A 76 -11.31 -11.87 17.35
CA ALA A 76 -12.32 -11.67 18.40
C ALA A 76 -13.53 -12.59 18.23
N LEU A 77 -14.02 -12.79 16.99
CA LEU A 77 -15.10 -13.74 16.72
C LEU A 77 -14.69 -15.19 17.00
N ILE A 78 -13.44 -15.55 16.68
CA ILE A 78 -12.90 -16.88 17.03
C ILE A 78 -12.83 -17.04 18.55
N ALA A 79 -12.40 -16.01 19.29
CA ALA A 79 -12.38 -16.02 20.75
C ALA A 79 -13.77 -16.15 21.38
N LEU A 80 -14.82 -15.69 20.69
CA LEU A 80 -16.23 -15.90 21.07
C LEU A 80 -16.76 -17.32 20.76
N GLY A 81 -15.94 -18.16 20.12
CA GLY A 81 -16.27 -19.57 19.84
C GLY A 81 -16.70 -19.85 18.40
N TYR A 82 -16.62 -18.88 17.49
CA TYR A 82 -16.93 -19.10 16.07
C TYR A 82 -15.78 -19.79 15.34
N ARG A 83 -16.11 -20.61 14.33
CA ARG A 83 -15.10 -21.25 13.48
C ARG A 83 -14.39 -20.19 12.61
N PRO A 84 -13.09 -20.32 12.31
CA PRO A 84 -12.36 -19.34 11.49
C PRO A 84 -13.02 -19.04 10.14
N GLN A 85 -13.50 -20.07 9.45
CA GLN A 85 -14.22 -19.92 8.18
C GLN A 85 -15.53 -19.14 8.30
N GLU A 86 -16.18 -19.22 9.45
CA GLU A 86 -17.42 -18.50 9.74
C GLU A 86 -17.13 -17.05 10.14
N ALA A 87 -16.12 -16.84 11.00
CA ALA A 87 -15.60 -15.54 11.40
C ALA A 87 -15.20 -14.70 10.18
N SER A 88 -14.38 -15.24 9.28
CA SER A 88 -13.96 -14.57 8.05
C SER A 88 -15.15 -14.19 7.16
N LYS A 89 -16.14 -15.08 7.01
CA LYS A 89 -17.37 -14.80 6.24
C LYS A 89 -18.23 -13.70 6.87
N MET A 90 -18.34 -13.68 8.20
CA MET A 90 -19.10 -12.67 8.93
C MET A 90 -18.47 -11.29 8.76
N VAL A 91 -17.14 -11.19 8.95
CA VAL A 91 -16.38 -9.94 8.81
C VAL A 91 -16.41 -9.43 7.37
N SER A 92 -16.23 -10.32 6.38
CA SER A 92 -16.26 -9.94 4.96
C SER A 92 -17.59 -9.35 4.49
N ARG A 93 -18.72 -9.72 5.13
CA ARG A 93 -20.04 -9.15 4.81
C ARG A 93 -20.20 -7.71 5.29
N VAL A 94 -19.56 -7.36 6.39
CA VAL A 94 -19.66 -6.02 7.02
C VAL A 94 -18.48 -5.12 6.68
N ALA A 95 -17.42 -5.66 6.08
CA ALA A 95 -16.24 -4.93 5.63
C ALA A 95 -16.56 -3.83 4.59
N ASN A 96 -17.65 -3.96 3.82
CA ASN A 96 -18.05 -2.99 2.80
C ASN A 96 -18.81 -1.77 3.37
N ASP A 97 -19.23 -1.79 4.64
CA ASP A 97 -20.02 -0.71 5.25
C ASP A 97 -19.17 0.52 5.64
N GLY A 98 -17.88 0.57 5.25
CA GLY A 98 -16.99 1.69 5.57
C GLY A 98 -16.63 1.82 7.06
N LEU A 99 -16.88 0.77 7.83
CA LEU A 99 -16.63 0.71 9.27
C LEU A 99 -15.12 0.72 9.53
N SER A 100 -14.62 1.81 10.14
CA SER A 100 -13.19 2.04 10.35
C SER A 100 -12.65 1.53 11.70
N GLY A 101 -13.37 0.63 12.39
CA GLY A 101 -12.94 0.11 13.69
C GLY A 101 -13.34 -1.34 13.95
N ALA A 102 -12.44 -2.11 14.56
CA ALA A 102 -12.61 -3.54 14.84
C ALA A 102 -13.86 -3.80 15.71
N GLU A 103 -14.09 -2.99 16.74
CA GLU A 103 -15.28 -3.11 17.59
C GLU A 103 -16.59 -2.94 16.80
N GLN A 104 -16.61 -2.02 15.84
CA GLN A 104 -17.78 -1.76 15.00
C GLN A 104 -18.04 -2.94 14.05
N LEU A 105 -16.98 -3.53 13.48
CA LEU A 105 -17.07 -4.72 12.65
C LEU A 105 -17.56 -5.93 13.44
N ILE A 106 -17.05 -6.16 14.66
CA ILE A 106 -17.50 -7.27 15.53
C ILE A 106 -18.99 -7.10 15.85
N ARG A 107 -19.42 -5.89 16.22
CA ARG A 107 -20.82 -5.59 16.52
C ARG A 107 -21.73 -5.80 15.31
N ALA A 108 -21.30 -5.33 14.12
CA ALA A 108 -22.05 -5.49 12.88
C ALA A 108 -22.13 -6.96 12.43
N ALA A 109 -21.03 -7.71 12.58
CA ALA A 109 -20.94 -9.13 12.29
C ALA A 109 -21.92 -9.94 13.16
N LEU A 110 -21.91 -9.71 14.48
CA LEU A 110 -22.83 -10.38 15.42
C LEU A 110 -24.28 -10.00 15.17
N LYS A 111 -24.58 -8.72 14.85
CA LYS A 111 -25.93 -8.27 14.51
C LYS A 111 -26.50 -9.02 13.30
N ASN A 112 -25.68 -9.29 12.29
CA ASN A 112 -26.09 -10.05 11.10
C ASN A 112 -26.33 -11.54 11.36
N VAL A 113 -25.73 -12.11 12.41
CA VAL A 113 -25.97 -13.50 12.84
C VAL A 113 -27.29 -13.61 13.61
N VAL A 114 -27.53 -12.68 14.53
CA VAL A 114 -28.73 -12.69 15.39
C VAL A 114 -29.99 -12.21 14.65
N ALA A 115 -29.85 -11.42 13.59
CA ALA A 115 -30.97 -11.00 12.74
C ALA A 115 -31.47 -12.10 11.79
N ARG A 116 -30.99 -13.34 11.91
CA ARG A 116 -31.46 -14.52 11.18
C ARG A 116 -32.34 -15.41 12.05
#